data_AF-A0A060CJY9-F1
#
_entry.id   AF-A0A060CJY9-F1
#
_cell.length_a   1.000
_cell.length_b   1.000
_cell.length_c   1.000
_cell.angle_alpha   90.00
_cell.angle_beta   90.00
_cell.angle_gamma   90.00
#
_symmetry.space_group_name_H-M   'P 1'
#
loop_
_entity.id
_entity.type
_entity.pdbx_description
1 polymer ?
#
loop_
_entity_poly.entity_id
_entity_poly.type
_entity_poly.pdbx_seq_one_letter_code
_entity_poly.pdbx_strand_id
1 'polypeptide(L)'
;GARRGAPPDGQFPTGEQARREERTWPNGLTREGIFGLEQGRRIEPQHWAALPFTRFVAGAGDFTPTTLDPKRLFRTTMALQLASAVVYTSPIEHWADSAEVYLAQPKEVVEFIRTKPTVWNETRVLPGSAIGKLAAFARRSGDQWWVGVLNGTLEETAYAFDLGFLKAGKRSAVL
;
A
#
# COMPACT_ATOMS: atom_id res chain seq x y z
N GLY A 1 0.21 -0.09 36.09
CA GLY A 1 -1.19 -0.06 35.63
C GLY A 1 -1.29 0.81 34.40
N ALA A 2 -1.24 0.22 33.21
CA ALA A 2 -1.47 0.93 31.96
C ALA A 2 -2.98 1.14 31.80
N ARG A 3 -3.44 2.39 31.80
CA ARG A 3 -4.83 2.72 31.45
C ARG A 3 -5.01 2.47 29.96
N ARG A 4 -6.13 1.84 29.59
CA ARG A 4 -6.52 1.49 28.21
C ARG A 4 -6.43 2.76 27.34
N GLY A 5 -5.43 2.82 26.46
CA GLY A 5 -5.16 3.95 25.58
C GLY A 5 -6.12 4.03 24.39
N ALA A 6 -7.42 4.09 24.65
CA ALA A 6 -8.40 4.47 23.64
C ALA A 6 -8.69 5.98 23.78
N PRO A 7 -8.77 6.73 22.67
CA PRO A 7 -9.15 8.14 22.71
C PRO A 7 -10.54 8.28 23.38
N PRO A 8 -10.75 9.32 24.20
CA PRO A 8 -11.94 9.47 25.04
C PRO A 8 -13.24 9.70 24.27
N ASP A 9 -13.16 10.09 22.99
CA ASP A 9 -14.31 10.57 22.23
C ASP A 9 -14.52 9.69 21.01
N GLY A 10 -15.68 9.02 20.93
CA GLY A 10 -16.08 8.12 19.83
C GLY A 10 -16.32 8.81 18.48
N GLN A 11 -15.64 9.92 18.21
CA GLN A 11 -15.60 10.56 16.90
C GLN A 11 -14.46 9.96 16.08
N PHE A 12 -14.73 9.67 14.80
CA PHE A 12 -13.67 9.29 13.88
C PHE A 12 -12.65 10.44 13.79
N PRO A 13 -11.37 10.19 14.11
CA PRO A 13 -10.37 11.24 14.10
C PRO A 13 -10.22 11.79 12.67
N THR A 14 -10.13 13.11 12.57
CA THR A 14 -9.72 13.79 11.33
C THR A 14 -8.32 13.36 10.93
N GLY A 15 -7.92 13.66 9.68
CA GLY A 15 -6.63 13.20 9.17
C GLY A 15 -5.41 13.72 9.95
N GLU A 16 -5.47 14.92 10.52
CA GLU A 16 -4.39 15.43 11.38
C GLU A 16 -4.38 14.76 12.77
N GLN A 17 -5.55 14.43 13.31
CA GLN A 17 -5.70 13.76 14.60
C GLN A 17 -5.17 12.32 14.54
N ALA A 18 -5.46 11.57 13.47
CA ALA A 18 -5.00 10.20 13.29
C ALA A 18 -3.46 10.09 13.33
N ARG A 19 -2.75 10.96 12.60
CA ARG A 19 -1.28 10.98 12.60
C ARG A 19 -0.68 11.34 13.97
N ARG A 20 -1.31 12.26 14.70
CA ARG A 20 -0.88 12.65 16.06
C ARG A 20 -1.12 11.51 17.06
N GLU A 21 -2.22 10.77 16.89
CA GLU A 21 -2.54 9.59 17.69
C GLU A 21 -1.48 8.50 17.49
N GLU A 22 -1.10 8.17 16.26
CA GLU A 22 -0.05 7.17 15.98
C GLU A 22 1.28 7.49 16.67
N ARG A 23 1.67 8.77 16.70
CA ARG A 23 2.88 9.22 17.41
C ARG A 23 2.73 9.12 18.92
N THR A 24 1.55 9.44 19.46
CA THR A 24 1.29 9.49 20.90
C THR A 24 1.06 8.09 21.48
N TRP A 25 0.41 7.23 20.70
CA TRP A 25 -0.04 5.88 21.03
C TRP A 25 0.39 4.92 19.91
N PRO A 26 1.67 4.54 19.84
CA PRO A 26 2.21 3.73 18.74
C PRO A 26 1.64 2.30 18.68
N ASN A 27 0.89 1.89 19.71
CA ASN A 27 0.11 0.65 19.72
C ASN A 27 -1.18 0.73 18.89
N GLY A 28 -1.61 1.93 18.45
CA GLY A 28 -2.69 2.12 17.48
C GLY A 28 -2.17 1.95 16.06
N LEU A 29 -2.08 0.70 15.60
CA LEU A 29 -1.27 0.35 14.42
C LEU A 29 -1.90 0.70 13.08
N THR A 30 -3.22 0.59 12.92
CA THR A 30 -3.90 0.93 11.66
C THR A 30 -5.36 1.34 11.90
N ARG A 31 -5.98 1.95 10.90
CA ARG A 31 -7.38 2.39 10.87
C ARG A 31 -7.96 2.05 9.51
N GLU A 32 -9.21 1.62 9.44
CA GLU A 32 -9.92 1.45 8.17
C GLU A 32 -10.21 2.86 7.60
N GLY A 33 -11.40 3.43 7.83
CA GLY A 33 -11.71 4.82 7.42
C GLY A 33 -11.35 5.10 5.94
N ILE A 34 -11.51 4.06 5.10
CA ILE A 34 -11.09 3.96 3.71
C ILE A 34 -12.25 3.24 2.99
N PHE A 35 -12.52 3.62 1.74
CA PHE A 35 -13.43 2.87 0.88
C PHE A 35 -12.65 1.67 0.30
N GLY A 36 -12.50 0.61 1.12
CA GLY A 36 -11.51 -0.44 0.94
C GLY A 36 -11.91 -1.53 -0.05
N LEU A 37 -11.08 -2.57 -0.15
CA LEU A 37 -11.28 -3.66 -1.11
C LEU A 37 -12.63 -4.39 -0.93
N GLU A 38 -13.24 -4.33 0.26
CA GLU A 38 -14.55 -4.89 0.55
C GLU A 38 -15.68 -4.30 -0.31
N GLN A 39 -15.47 -3.11 -0.88
CA GLN A 39 -16.42 -2.46 -1.78
C GLN A 39 -16.40 -3.04 -3.21
N GLY A 40 -15.38 -3.84 -3.54
CA GLY A 40 -15.26 -4.57 -4.79
C GLY A 40 -15.36 -3.71 -6.05
N ARG A 41 -16.29 -4.05 -6.96
CA ARG A 41 -16.44 -3.39 -8.27
C ARG A 41 -16.87 -1.90 -8.19
N ARG A 42 -17.24 -1.42 -7.00
CA ARG A 42 -17.61 -0.02 -6.75
C ARG A 42 -16.39 0.90 -6.63
N ILE A 43 -15.21 0.33 -6.46
CA ILE A 43 -13.97 1.10 -6.39
C ILE A 43 -13.59 1.52 -7.81
N GLU A 44 -13.60 2.83 -8.04
CA GLU A 44 -13.14 3.39 -9.31
C GLU A 44 -11.60 3.36 -9.40
N PRO A 45 -11.01 3.16 -10.60
CA PRO A 45 -9.56 3.08 -10.78
C PRO A 45 -8.80 4.25 -10.14
N GLN A 46 -9.35 5.47 -10.23
CA GLN A 46 -8.73 6.67 -9.68
C GLN A 46 -8.60 6.61 -8.16
N HIS A 47 -9.46 5.87 -7.47
CA HIS A 47 -9.40 5.73 -6.02
C HIS A 47 -8.05 5.15 -5.58
N TRP A 48 -7.57 4.13 -6.30
CA TRP A 48 -6.32 3.45 -6.00
C TRP A 48 -5.12 4.40 -6.04
N ALA A 49 -5.04 5.24 -7.07
CA ALA A 49 -3.96 6.20 -7.24
C ALA A 49 -4.16 7.52 -6.45
N ALA A 50 -5.35 7.78 -5.91
CA ALA A 50 -5.63 8.98 -5.12
C ALA A 50 -5.34 8.80 -3.63
N LEU A 51 -5.62 7.61 -3.08
CA LEU A 51 -5.44 7.29 -1.67
C LEU A 51 -4.05 7.64 -1.10
N PRO A 52 -2.92 7.36 -1.79
CA PRO A 52 -1.58 7.64 -1.26
C PRO A 52 -1.32 9.12 -0.97
N PHE A 53 -2.02 10.00 -1.70
CA PHE A 53 -1.86 11.46 -1.61
C PHE A 53 -2.99 12.13 -0.82
N THR A 54 -3.96 11.36 -0.33
CA THR A 54 -5.11 11.86 0.41
C THR A 54 -5.21 11.14 1.75
N ARG A 55 -5.86 9.98 1.80
CA ARG A 55 -6.13 9.25 3.05
C ARG A 55 -4.87 8.71 3.74
N PHE A 56 -3.83 8.33 3.00
CA PHE A 56 -2.58 7.86 3.63
C PHE A 56 -1.65 9.00 4.10
N VAL A 57 -1.94 10.25 3.76
CA VAL A 57 -1.23 11.42 4.32
C VAL A 57 -1.62 11.63 5.79
N ALA A 58 -2.86 11.26 6.13
CA ALA A 58 -3.43 11.32 7.47
C ALA A 58 -2.90 10.26 8.45
N GLY A 59 -2.23 9.22 7.96
CA GLY A 59 -1.77 8.11 8.79
C GLY A 59 -1.94 6.77 8.11
N ALA A 60 -1.56 5.72 8.83
CA ALA A 60 -1.72 4.35 8.41
C ALA A 60 -3.18 4.01 8.10
N GLY A 61 -3.36 3.05 7.19
CA GLY A 61 -4.65 2.72 6.63
C GLY A 61 -4.76 1.25 6.29
N ASP A 62 -5.83 0.61 6.75
CA ASP A 62 -6.14 -0.76 6.37
C ASP A 62 -7.08 -0.75 5.18
N PHE A 63 -6.51 -0.88 3.98
CA PHE A 63 -7.28 -1.04 2.74
C PHE A 63 -7.68 -2.52 2.51
N THR A 64 -7.05 -3.45 3.24
CA THR A 64 -7.08 -4.90 2.96
C THR A 64 -6.77 -5.20 1.48
N PRO A 65 -5.61 -4.79 0.96
CA PRO A 65 -5.29 -4.99 -0.46
C PRO A 65 -5.03 -6.46 -0.81
N THR A 66 -4.61 -6.73 -2.05
CA THR A 66 -3.95 -7.99 -2.48
C THR A 66 -4.83 -9.22 -2.69
N THR A 67 -6.00 -9.05 -3.32
CA THR A 67 -6.67 -10.21 -3.90
C THR A 67 -5.97 -10.64 -5.19
N LEU A 68 -5.65 -11.93 -5.30
CA LEU A 68 -5.05 -12.59 -6.46
C LEU A 68 -5.99 -13.62 -7.09
N ASP A 69 -7.17 -13.86 -6.51
CA ASP A 69 -8.25 -14.61 -7.16
C ASP A 69 -8.74 -13.84 -8.40
N PRO A 70 -8.62 -14.39 -9.63
CA PRO A 70 -9.10 -13.76 -10.86
C PRO A 70 -10.57 -13.31 -10.80
N LYS A 71 -11.42 -13.96 -9.99
CA LYS A 71 -12.83 -13.61 -9.83
C LYS A 71 -13.03 -12.35 -8.99
N ARG A 72 -12.06 -12.01 -8.16
CA ARG A 72 -12.08 -10.90 -7.19
C ARG A 72 -11.11 -9.77 -7.54
N LEU A 73 -10.39 -9.84 -8.67
CA LEU A 73 -9.58 -8.72 -9.17
C LEU A 73 -10.39 -7.45 -9.50
N PHE A 74 -11.72 -7.56 -9.61
CA PHE A 74 -12.61 -6.42 -9.89
C PHE A 74 -12.17 -5.62 -11.13
N ARG A 75 -11.87 -4.32 -10.99
CA ARG A 75 -11.38 -3.41 -12.04
C ARG A 75 -9.86 -3.20 -11.95
N THR A 76 -9.13 -4.21 -11.49
CA THR A 76 -7.68 -4.14 -11.27
C THR A 76 -6.95 -5.34 -11.87
N THR A 77 -5.62 -5.31 -11.81
CA THR A 77 -4.75 -6.44 -12.17
C THR A 77 -4.08 -7.00 -10.93
N MET A 78 -3.56 -8.23 -10.99
CA MET A 78 -2.73 -8.78 -9.91
C MET A 78 -1.52 -7.89 -9.61
N ALA A 79 -0.91 -7.29 -10.65
CA ALA A 79 0.20 -6.36 -10.49
C ALA A 79 -0.20 -5.10 -9.71
N LEU A 80 -1.38 -4.52 -9.98
CA LEU A 80 -1.92 -3.39 -9.23
C LEU A 80 -2.17 -3.78 -7.76
N GLN A 81 -2.73 -4.97 -7.55
CA GLN A 81 -2.99 -5.51 -6.21
C GLN A 81 -1.69 -5.66 -5.40
N LEU A 82 -0.64 -6.27 -5.96
CA LEU A 82 0.67 -6.38 -5.31
C LEU A 82 1.36 -5.02 -5.12
N ALA A 83 1.29 -4.14 -6.12
CA ALA A 83 1.84 -2.79 -6.02
C ALA A 83 1.17 -1.98 -4.91
N SER A 84 -0.12 -2.18 -4.66
CA SER A 84 -0.84 -1.47 -3.60
C SER A 84 -0.32 -1.81 -2.20
N ALA A 85 0.14 -3.04 -1.97
CA ALA A 85 0.81 -3.42 -0.72
C ALA A 85 2.17 -2.71 -0.52
N VAL A 86 2.81 -2.25 -1.59
CA VAL A 86 4.02 -1.41 -1.50
C VAL A 86 3.64 0.05 -1.26
N VAL A 87 2.66 0.55 -2.01
CA VAL A 87 2.29 1.98 -2.05
C VAL A 87 1.51 2.42 -0.81
N TYR A 88 0.61 1.58 -0.29
CA TYR A 88 -0.17 1.88 0.90
C TYR A 88 0.66 1.70 2.17
N THR A 89 0.38 2.51 3.19
CA THR A 89 1.11 2.48 4.45
C THR A 89 0.24 1.83 5.50
N SER A 90 0.59 0.60 5.90
CA SER A 90 -0.02 -0.07 7.04
C SER A 90 1.02 -0.88 7.81
N PRO A 91 1.27 -0.59 9.10
CA PRO A 91 2.12 -1.40 9.98
C PRO A 91 1.61 -2.84 10.17
N ILE A 92 0.30 -3.08 9.99
CA ILE A 92 -0.33 -4.40 9.89
C ILE A 92 -0.90 -4.55 8.49
N GLU A 93 -0.40 -5.52 7.73
CA GLU A 93 -0.92 -5.84 6.41
C GLU A 93 -1.94 -6.97 6.52
N HIS A 94 -3.09 -6.82 5.88
CA HIS A 94 -4.05 -7.89 5.69
C HIS A 94 -4.01 -8.37 4.23
N TRP A 95 -4.06 -9.68 4.06
CA TRP A 95 -4.06 -10.36 2.77
C TRP A 95 -5.48 -10.86 2.49
N ALA A 96 -6.11 -10.36 1.43
CA ALA A 96 -7.55 -10.46 1.20
C ALA A 96 -8.09 -11.85 0.78
N ASP A 97 -7.22 -12.78 0.40
CA ASP A 97 -7.59 -14.12 -0.07
C ASP A 97 -7.20 -15.24 0.91
N SER A 98 -7.67 -16.46 0.61
CA SER A 98 -7.28 -17.64 1.37
C SER A 98 -5.83 -18.05 1.10
N ALA A 99 -5.23 -18.82 2.00
CA ALA A 99 -3.87 -19.30 1.86
C ALA A 99 -3.67 -20.11 0.57
N GLU A 100 -4.67 -20.87 0.14
CA GLU A 100 -4.63 -21.69 -1.09
C GLU A 100 -4.45 -20.82 -2.33
N VAL A 101 -5.12 -19.66 -2.39
CA VAL A 101 -4.99 -18.72 -3.52
C VAL A 101 -3.55 -18.20 -3.62
N TYR A 102 -2.93 -17.90 -2.49
CA TYR A 102 -1.54 -17.42 -2.45
C TYR A 102 -0.54 -18.53 -2.76
N LEU A 103 -0.72 -19.73 -2.20
CA LEU A 103 0.18 -20.86 -2.42
C LEU A 103 0.13 -21.39 -3.86
N ALA A 104 -0.92 -21.09 -4.61
CA ALA A 104 -1.04 -21.41 -6.03
C ALA A 104 -0.30 -20.42 -6.96
N GLN A 105 0.23 -19.31 -6.44
CA GLN A 105 0.92 -18.29 -7.23
C GLN A 105 2.36 -18.68 -7.58
N PRO A 106 2.98 -18.01 -8.58
CA PRO A 106 4.41 -18.13 -8.82
C PRO A 106 5.24 -17.91 -7.54
N LYS A 107 6.39 -18.58 -7.45
CA LYS A 107 7.24 -18.54 -6.25
C LYS A 107 7.65 -17.12 -5.90
N GLU A 108 7.88 -16.29 -6.90
CA GLU A 108 8.25 -14.90 -6.79
C GLU A 108 7.17 -14.09 -6.06
N VAL A 109 5.89 -14.37 -6.31
CA VAL A 109 4.75 -13.74 -5.62
C VAL A 109 4.66 -14.23 -4.18
N VAL A 110 4.84 -15.54 -3.95
CA VAL A 110 4.85 -16.09 -2.58
C VAL A 110 5.98 -15.49 -1.74
N GLU A 111 7.18 -15.37 -2.33
CA GLU A 111 8.33 -14.77 -1.66
C GLU A 111 8.16 -13.25 -1.47
N PHE A 112 7.54 -12.54 -2.42
CA PHE A 112 7.12 -11.14 -2.23
C PHE A 112 6.25 -11.01 -0.97
N ILE A 113 5.21 -11.83 -0.84
CA ILE A 113 4.27 -11.80 0.31
C ILE A 113 5.01 -12.06 1.62
N ARG A 114 5.91 -13.05 1.63
CA ARG A 114 6.68 -13.45 2.82
C ARG A 114 7.71 -12.43 3.28
N THR A 115 8.32 -11.72 2.34
CA THR A 115 9.49 -10.89 2.62
C THR A 115 9.20 -9.39 2.62
N LYS A 116 8.03 -8.97 2.11
CA LYS A 116 7.64 -7.55 2.09
C LYS A 116 7.59 -6.99 3.52
N PRO A 117 8.33 -5.90 3.80
CA PRO A 117 8.22 -5.23 5.09
C PRO A 117 6.91 -4.44 5.19
N THR A 118 6.46 -4.18 6.43
CA THR A 118 5.32 -3.30 6.72
C THR A 118 5.75 -1.89 7.16
N VAL A 119 7.02 -1.74 7.52
CA VAL A 119 7.64 -0.46 7.91
C VAL A 119 8.84 -0.16 7.03
N TRP A 120 9.07 1.13 6.78
CA TRP A 120 10.03 1.60 5.79
C TRP A 120 11.02 2.58 6.42
N ASN A 121 12.31 2.46 6.08
CA ASN A 121 13.31 3.45 6.45
C ASN A 121 13.22 4.71 5.59
N GLU A 122 12.78 4.55 4.33
CA GLU A 122 12.73 5.62 3.36
C GLU A 122 11.57 5.41 2.39
N THR A 123 10.93 6.50 2.00
CA THR A 123 9.89 6.50 0.97
C THR A 123 10.14 7.67 0.04
N ARG A 124 10.15 7.39 -1.27
CA ARG A 124 10.27 8.37 -2.34
C ARG A 124 9.06 8.28 -3.24
N VAL A 125 8.37 9.40 -3.44
CA VAL A 125 7.37 9.54 -4.50
C VAL A 125 8.13 9.80 -5.79
N LEU A 126 7.92 8.94 -6.80
CA LEU A 126 8.62 9.03 -8.07
C LEU A 126 7.99 10.08 -8.99
N PRO A 127 8.80 10.77 -9.84
CA PRO A 127 8.31 11.77 -10.78
C PRO A 127 7.18 11.26 -11.68
N GLY A 128 6.26 12.15 -12.05
CA GLY A 128 5.08 11.80 -12.85
C GLY A 128 3.88 11.31 -12.02
N SER A 129 4.05 11.07 -10.72
CA SER A 129 2.93 10.81 -9.83
C SER A 129 1.93 11.98 -9.80
N ALA A 130 0.65 11.66 -9.90
CA ALA A 130 -0.46 12.63 -9.91
C ALA A 130 -1.71 12.01 -9.28
N ILE A 131 -2.37 12.77 -8.40
CA ILE A 131 -3.55 12.32 -7.64
C ILE A 131 -4.60 11.73 -8.58
N GLY A 132 -4.96 10.47 -8.32
CA GLY A 132 -5.98 9.74 -9.08
C GLY A 132 -5.58 9.31 -10.49
N LYS A 133 -4.38 9.64 -10.97
CA LYS A 133 -3.88 9.22 -12.28
C LYS A 133 -2.75 8.20 -12.17
N LEU A 134 -1.73 8.50 -11.38
CA LEU A 134 -0.55 7.65 -11.21
C LEU A 134 0.01 7.81 -9.81
N ALA A 135 0.22 6.71 -9.10
CA ALA A 135 0.95 6.71 -7.83
C ALA A 135 2.16 5.80 -7.96
N ALA A 136 3.35 6.38 -8.08
CA ALA A 136 4.61 5.65 -8.20
C ALA A 136 5.50 5.91 -6.98
N PHE A 137 5.85 4.85 -6.25
CA PHE A 137 6.60 4.94 -5.01
C PHE A 137 7.79 3.98 -5.03
N ALA A 138 8.94 4.45 -4.59
CA ALA A 138 10.08 3.61 -4.22
C ALA A 138 10.26 3.68 -2.69
N ARG A 139 10.28 2.52 -2.03
CA ARG A 139 10.42 2.40 -0.58
C ARG A 139 11.57 1.50 -0.20
N ARG A 140 12.30 1.86 0.85
CA ARG A 140 13.48 1.12 1.33
C ARG A 140 13.26 0.54 2.71
N SER A 141 13.66 -0.71 2.89
CA SER A 141 13.84 -1.34 4.20
C SER A 141 15.20 -2.04 4.23
N GLY A 142 16.04 -1.67 5.19
CA GLY A 142 17.46 -2.02 5.19
C GLY A 142 18.13 -1.56 3.89
N ASP A 143 18.69 -2.52 3.15
CA ASP A 143 19.34 -2.32 1.86
C ASP A 143 18.46 -2.70 0.65
N GLN A 144 17.22 -3.13 0.88
CA GLN A 144 16.29 -3.56 -0.17
C GLN A 144 15.32 -2.44 -0.54
N TRP A 145 15.11 -2.28 -1.84
CA TRP A 145 14.15 -1.34 -2.40
C TRP A 145 12.97 -2.08 -3.01
N TRP A 146 11.79 -1.50 -2.82
CA TRP A 146 10.51 -1.98 -3.29
C TRP A 146 9.87 -0.87 -4.09
N VAL A 147 9.42 -1.18 -5.31
CA VAL A 147 8.78 -0.20 -6.18
C VAL A 147 7.36 -0.65 -6.46
N GLY A 148 6.40 0.23 -6.22
CA GLY A 148 5.00 0.02 -6.54
C GLY A 148 4.49 1.16 -7.42
N VAL A 149 3.76 0.80 -8.47
CA VAL A 149 3.16 1.75 -9.40
C VAL A 149 1.68 1.40 -9.55
N LEU A 150 0.81 2.35 -9.23
CA LEU A 150 -0.63 2.25 -9.44
C LEU A 150 -1.04 3.16 -10.58
N ASN A 151 -1.58 2.56 -11.65
CA ASN A 151 -2.28 3.29 -12.70
C ASN A 151 -3.74 3.48 -12.26
N GLY A 152 -4.15 4.73 -12.09
CA GLY A 152 -5.51 5.12 -11.71
C GLY A 152 -6.44 5.35 -12.90
N THR A 153 -6.00 5.05 -14.12
CA THR A 153 -6.79 5.21 -15.35
C THR A 153 -7.23 3.85 -15.89
N LEU A 154 -8.18 3.86 -16.82
CA LEU A 154 -8.57 2.65 -17.56
C LEU A 154 -7.68 2.39 -18.79
N GLU A 155 -6.81 3.34 -19.12
CA GLU A 155 -5.94 3.28 -20.29
C GLU A 155 -4.59 2.69 -19.91
N GLU A 156 -4.01 1.87 -20.78
CA GLU A 156 -2.64 1.41 -20.60
C GLU A 156 -1.69 2.60 -20.62
N THR A 157 -0.80 2.68 -19.63
CA THR A 157 0.14 3.78 -19.49
C THR A 157 1.55 3.23 -19.35
N ALA A 158 2.41 3.55 -20.31
CA ALA A 158 3.84 3.30 -20.18
C ALA A 158 4.44 4.28 -19.17
N TYR A 159 5.20 3.76 -18.20
CA TYR A 159 5.86 4.57 -17.19
C TYR A 159 7.34 4.21 -17.09
N ALA A 160 8.19 5.22 -17.23
CA ALA A 160 9.62 5.10 -17.05
C ALA A 160 10.05 5.97 -15.87
N PHE A 161 10.98 5.46 -15.06
CA PHE A 161 11.54 6.19 -13.93
C PHE A 161 13.03 5.90 -13.80
N ASP A 162 13.74 6.84 -13.19
CA ASP A 162 15.17 6.74 -12.96
C ASP A 162 15.47 5.95 -11.68
N LEU A 163 16.53 5.15 -11.72
CA LEU A 163 17.00 4.33 -10.60
C LEU A 163 18.07 5.03 -9.74
N GLY A 164 18.25 6.34 -9.88
CA GLY A 164 19.24 7.13 -9.14
C GLY A 164 19.05 7.16 -7.62
N PHE A 165 17.95 6.60 -7.10
CA PHE A 165 17.79 6.35 -5.66
C PHE A 165 18.57 5.12 -5.16
N LEU A 166 19.02 4.25 -6.07
CA LEU A 166 19.86 3.11 -5.73
C LEU A 166 21.30 3.58 -5.51
N LYS A 167 21.94 3.04 -4.45
CA LYS A 167 23.40 3.17 -4.32
C LYS A 167 24.08 2.39 -5.44
N ALA A 168 25.13 3.00 -6.02
CA ALA A 168 25.94 2.40 -7.09
C ALA A 168 26.39 0.97 -6.76
N GLY A 169 26.41 0.11 -7.78
CA GLY A 169 26.80 -1.30 -7.67
C GLY A 169 25.87 -2.23 -8.44
N LYS A 170 26.25 -3.51 -8.54
CA LYS A 170 25.40 -4.55 -9.13
C LYS A 170 24.22 -4.85 -8.20
N ARG A 171 23.04 -4.98 -8.79
CA ARG A 171 21.78 -5.30 -8.09
C ARG A 171 21.05 -6.40 -8.86
N SER A 172 20.33 -7.25 -8.14
CA SER A 172 19.30 -8.10 -8.71
C SER A 172 17.94 -7.43 -8.56
N ALA A 173 17.08 -7.64 -9.54
CA ALA A 173 15.69 -7.18 -9.50
C ALA A 173 14.78 -8.35 -9.88
N VAL A 174 13.61 -8.38 -9.26
CA VAL A 174 12.47 -9.23 -9.63
C VAL A 174 11.36 -8.27 -10.01
N LEU A 175 10.75 -8.47 -11.18
CA LEU A 175 9.68 -7.65 -11.74
C LEU A 175 8.38 -8.44 -11.74
#